data_AF-A0A915D721-F1
#
_entry.id   AF-A0A915D721-F1
#
_cell.length_a   1.000
_cell.length_b   1.000
_cell.length_c   1.000
_cell.angle_alpha   90.00
_cell.angle_beta   90.00
_cell.angle_gamma   90.00
#
_symmetry.space_group_name_H-M   'P 1'
#
loop_
_entity.id
_entity.type
_entity.pdbx_description
1 polymer ?
#
loop_
_entity_poly.entity_id
_entity_poly.type
_entity_poly.pdbx_seq_one_letter_code
_entity_poly.pdbx_strand_id
1 'polypeptide(L)'
;MKFAILLTSSSVIFLLSLPYATSLFTQHFRQFLAQKYGRARERDLSRIDLGKFGSFGGGNTNYVASNQTKKRPVIFVHGLGTIAQDNENNKKFFLERDYLEEEIYATSYGFGEATLFTDAITCQHVRRNRLLIEAVFEYTNSKVDIIAYSMGSPTARKAILGGSCVDTNEELGAPLTSLVHTFIGVGDDEVVGYKVCGDSALACEIPGQKQSFEFGEDDLLGHYGTLYWTLDLQYNLTTRDQF
;
A
#
# COMPACT_ATOMS: atom_id res chain seq x y z
N MET A 1 -13.81 -63.53 -41.44
CA MET A 1 -14.13 -62.46 -40.47
C MET A 1 -12.89 -62.15 -39.63
N LYS A 2 -12.26 -60.99 -39.85
CA LYS A 2 -11.30 -60.38 -38.91
C LYS A 2 -11.57 -58.88 -38.94
N PHE A 3 -12.23 -58.37 -37.90
CA PHE A 3 -12.40 -56.92 -37.68
C PHE A 3 -11.15 -56.42 -36.95
N ALA A 4 -10.41 -55.51 -37.57
CA ALA A 4 -9.37 -54.75 -36.91
C ALA A 4 -10.02 -53.51 -36.26
N ILE A 5 -10.00 -53.44 -34.94
CA ILE A 5 -10.37 -52.25 -34.18
C ILE A 5 -9.09 -51.45 -33.99
N LEU A 6 -8.95 -50.34 -34.73
CA LEU A 6 -7.90 -49.34 -34.50
C LEU A 6 -8.39 -48.43 -33.37
N LEU A 7 -7.82 -48.64 -32.18
CA LEU A 7 -7.98 -47.76 -31.01
C LEU A 7 -7.18 -46.48 -31.24
N THR A 8 -7.86 -45.33 -31.34
CA THR A 8 -7.21 -44.02 -31.37
C THR A 8 -6.87 -43.59 -29.94
N SER A 9 -5.58 -43.51 -29.64
CA SER A 9 -5.04 -42.99 -28.39
C SER A 9 -5.33 -41.48 -28.30
N SER A 10 -6.34 -41.08 -27.53
CA SER A 10 -6.53 -39.68 -27.14
C SER A 10 -5.80 -39.43 -25.83
N SER A 11 -4.59 -38.89 -25.92
CA SER A 11 -3.84 -38.41 -24.76
C SER A 11 -4.57 -37.22 -24.15
N VAL A 12 -5.18 -37.41 -22.97
CA VAL A 12 -5.75 -36.32 -22.17
C VAL A 12 -4.61 -35.62 -21.45
N ILE A 13 -4.19 -34.45 -21.94
CA ILE A 13 -3.23 -33.59 -21.25
C ILE A 13 -3.97 -32.88 -20.11
N PHE A 14 -3.74 -33.32 -18.88
CA PHE A 14 -4.20 -32.62 -17.68
C PHE A 14 -3.29 -31.41 -17.46
N LEU A 15 -3.73 -30.23 -17.92
CA LEU A 15 -3.10 -28.95 -17.59
C LEU A 15 -3.26 -28.70 -16.10
N LEU A 16 -2.24 -29.05 -15.32
CA LEU A 16 -2.07 -28.61 -13.94
C LEU A 16 -2.01 -27.08 -13.93
N SER A 17 -3.12 -26.44 -13.56
CA SER A 17 -3.14 -25.02 -13.27
C SER A 17 -2.38 -24.80 -11.96
N LEU A 18 -1.15 -24.31 -12.09
CA LEU A 18 -0.43 -23.77 -10.94
C LEU A 18 -1.28 -22.63 -10.36
N PRO A 19 -1.60 -22.63 -9.05
CA PRO A 19 -2.24 -21.48 -8.43
C PRO A 19 -1.25 -20.32 -8.51
N TYR A 20 -1.52 -19.39 -9.41
CA TYR A 20 -0.79 -18.13 -9.48
C TYR A 20 -0.97 -17.43 -8.14
N ALA A 21 0.12 -17.15 -7.44
CA ALA A 21 0.10 -16.26 -6.29
C ALA A 21 -0.42 -14.90 -6.77
N THR A 22 -1.68 -14.60 -6.45
CA THR A 22 -2.33 -13.38 -6.91
C THR A 22 -1.93 -12.26 -5.96
N SER A 23 -0.96 -11.46 -6.40
CA SER A 23 -0.68 -10.13 -5.85
C SER A 23 -1.71 -9.13 -6.41
N LEU A 24 -2.97 -9.43 -6.11
CA LEU A 24 -4.09 -8.59 -6.49
C LEU A 24 -5.04 -8.50 -5.29
N PHE A 25 -5.78 -7.41 -5.19
CA PHE A 25 -6.97 -7.39 -4.36
C PHE A 25 -7.82 -8.61 -4.66
N THR A 26 -8.33 -9.25 -3.60
CA THR A 26 -9.18 -10.44 -3.77
C THR A 26 -10.39 -10.09 -4.61
N GLN A 27 -10.92 -11.06 -5.37
CA GLN A 27 -12.12 -10.84 -6.16
C GLN A 27 -13.27 -10.28 -5.31
N HIS A 28 -13.37 -10.73 -4.06
CA HIS A 28 -14.37 -10.26 -3.11
C HIS A 28 -14.21 -8.76 -2.81
N PHE A 29 -13.00 -8.30 -2.47
CA PHE A 29 -12.77 -6.87 -2.23
C PHE A 29 -12.93 -6.03 -3.50
N ARG A 30 -12.50 -6.52 -4.66
CA ARG A 30 -12.74 -5.86 -5.95
C ARG A 30 -14.23 -5.73 -6.26
N GLN A 31 -15.04 -6.74 -5.95
CA GLN A 31 -16.49 -6.65 -6.11
C GLN A 31 -17.10 -5.59 -5.19
N PHE A 32 -16.68 -5.56 -3.92
CA PHE A 32 -17.08 -4.50 -2.97
C PHE A 32 -16.73 -3.10 -3.52
N LEU A 33 -15.48 -2.90 -3.96
CA LEU A 33 -15.02 -1.63 -4.53
C LEU A 33 -15.86 -1.23 -5.74
N ALA A 34 -16.12 -2.16 -6.65
CA ALA A 34 -16.90 -1.90 -7.85
C ALA A 34 -18.35 -1.55 -7.55
N GLN A 35 -18.97 -2.21 -6.56
CA GLN A 35 -20.35 -1.95 -6.16
C GLN A 35 -20.48 -0.60 -5.44
N LYS A 36 -19.52 -0.27 -4.58
CA LYS A 36 -19.60 0.93 -3.72
C LYS A 36 -19.07 2.19 -4.39
N TYR A 37 -17.95 2.07 -5.11
CA TYR A 37 -17.22 3.20 -5.68
C TYR A 37 -17.24 3.23 -7.22
N GLY A 38 -17.77 2.18 -7.86
CA GLY A 38 -17.80 2.03 -9.31
C GLY A 38 -16.55 1.38 -9.89
N ARG A 39 -16.71 0.76 -11.06
CA ARG A 39 -15.65 -0.01 -11.75
C ARG A 39 -14.40 0.80 -12.09
N ALA A 40 -14.55 2.10 -12.35
CA ALA A 40 -13.40 2.96 -12.67
C ALA A 40 -12.45 3.09 -11.46
N ARG A 41 -13.01 3.40 -10.28
CA ARG A 41 -12.26 3.52 -9.03
C ARG A 41 -11.70 2.18 -8.55
N GLU A 42 -12.45 1.11 -8.72
CA GLU A 42 -11.95 -0.24 -8.46
C GLU A 42 -10.70 -0.55 -9.29
N ARG A 43 -10.72 -0.31 -10.61
CA ARG A 43 -9.56 -0.58 -11.46
C ARG A 43 -8.38 0.31 -11.12
N ASP A 44 -8.64 1.58 -10.84
CA ASP A 44 -7.61 2.55 -10.43
C ASP A 44 -6.91 2.11 -9.14
N LEU A 45 -7.67 1.63 -8.15
CA LEU A 45 -7.12 1.17 -6.89
C LEU A 45 -6.45 -0.20 -7.00
N SER A 46 -7.02 -1.13 -7.77
CA SER A 46 -6.49 -2.49 -7.95
C SER A 46 -5.16 -2.52 -8.69
N ARG A 47 -4.89 -1.51 -9.53
CA ARG A 47 -3.69 -1.42 -10.38
C ARG A 47 -3.47 -2.67 -11.23
N ILE A 48 -4.54 -3.13 -11.87
CA ILE A 48 -4.51 -4.30 -12.78
C ILE A 48 -3.56 -4.09 -13.97
N ASP A 49 -3.24 -2.83 -14.29
CA ASP A 49 -2.25 -2.44 -15.30
C ASP A 49 -0.83 -2.90 -14.95
N LEU A 50 -0.52 -3.07 -13.65
CA LEU A 50 0.75 -3.64 -13.17
C LEU A 50 0.75 -5.17 -13.08
N GLY A 51 -0.33 -5.82 -13.54
CA GLY A 51 -0.46 -7.27 -13.51
C GLY A 51 -0.37 -7.84 -12.08
N LYS A 52 0.53 -8.81 -11.88
CA LYS A 52 0.77 -9.48 -10.59
C LYS A 52 1.61 -8.65 -9.61
N PHE A 53 1.82 -7.37 -9.87
CA PHE A 53 2.55 -6.46 -8.99
C PHE A 53 1.68 -5.23 -8.63
N GLY A 54 0.38 -5.36 -8.85
CA GLY A 54 -0.60 -4.35 -8.49
C GLY A 54 -0.81 -4.28 -6.98
N SER A 55 -2.03 -3.92 -6.59
CA SER A 55 -2.42 -3.74 -5.19
C SER A 55 -2.81 -5.06 -4.55
N PHE A 56 -2.61 -5.26 -3.25
CA PHE A 56 -3.00 -6.48 -2.55
C PHE A 56 -3.91 -6.20 -1.34
N GLY A 57 -4.68 -7.22 -0.95
CA GLY A 57 -5.53 -7.20 0.24
C GLY A 57 -6.97 -7.62 -0.04
N GLY A 58 -7.74 -7.80 1.04
CA GLY A 58 -9.14 -8.21 0.97
C GLY A 58 -9.36 -9.63 1.45
N GLY A 59 -10.57 -9.90 1.94
CA GLY A 59 -10.92 -11.20 2.48
C GLY A 59 -11.12 -12.27 1.42
N ASN A 60 -11.04 -13.51 1.85
CA ASN A 60 -11.52 -14.65 1.07
C ASN A 60 -13.05 -14.62 0.92
N THR A 61 -13.63 -15.61 0.24
CA THR A 61 -15.08 -15.69 -0.02
C THR A 61 -15.94 -15.91 1.23
N ASN A 62 -15.36 -16.33 2.36
CA ASN A 62 -16.08 -16.52 3.61
C ASN A 62 -16.14 -15.24 4.46
N TYR A 63 -15.28 -14.27 4.18
CA TYR A 63 -15.33 -12.97 4.81
C TYR A 63 -16.58 -12.21 4.34
N VAL A 64 -17.27 -11.54 5.25
CA VAL A 64 -18.45 -10.72 4.94
C VAL A 64 -18.06 -9.25 5.01
N ALA A 65 -18.16 -8.55 3.88
CA ALA A 65 -17.82 -7.13 3.81
C ALA A 65 -18.63 -6.31 4.82
N SER A 66 -17.99 -5.33 5.45
CA SER A 66 -18.53 -4.50 6.54
C SER A 66 -18.75 -5.22 7.88
N ASN A 67 -18.34 -6.49 8.02
CA ASN A 67 -18.15 -7.06 9.35
C ASN A 67 -16.86 -6.52 9.94
N GLN A 68 -16.85 -6.31 11.26
CA GLN A 68 -15.64 -5.85 11.93
C GLN A 68 -14.57 -6.95 11.89
N THR A 69 -13.38 -6.63 11.39
CA THR A 69 -12.22 -7.52 11.46
C THR A 69 -11.75 -7.73 12.90
N LYS A 70 -11.08 -8.85 13.16
CA LYS A 70 -10.62 -9.20 14.53
C LYS A 70 -9.51 -8.27 15.00
N LYS A 71 -8.58 -7.94 14.10
CA LYS A 71 -7.52 -6.97 14.29
C LYS A 71 -7.78 -5.75 13.43
N ARG A 72 -7.19 -4.62 13.82
CA ARG A 72 -7.23 -3.42 12.98
C ARG A 72 -6.49 -3.71 11.68
N PRO A 73 -7.09 -3.42 10.52
CA PRO A 73 -6.42 -3.61 9.25
C PRO A 73 -5.22 -2.67 9.12
N VAL A 74 -4.15 -3.19 8.53
CA VAL A 74 -2.91 -2.45 8.25
C VAL A 74 -2.86 -2.08 6.79
N ILE A 75 -2.56 -0.82 6.51
CA ILE A 75 -2.34 -0.29 5.16
C ILE A 75 -0.86 0.09 5.01
N PHE A 76 -0.18 -0.53 4.05
CA PHE A 76 1.17 -0.13 3.65
C PHE A 76 1.12 0.90 2.54
N VAL A 77 1.92 1.97 2.70
CA VAL A 77 2.13 3.00 1.70
C VAL A 77 3.60 3.00 1.30
N HIS A 78 3.86 2.52 0.09
CA HIS A 78 5.21 2.32 -0.44
C HIS A 78 5.96 3.66 -0.65
N GLY A 79 7.27 3.61 -0.88
CA GLY A 79 8.09 4.79 -1.13
C GLY A 79 8.24 5.12 -2.62
N LEU A 80 9.07 6.11 -2.91
CA LEU A 80 9.47 6.44 -4.29
C LEU A 80 10.16 5.24 -4.95
N GLY A 81 9.87 4.99 -6.23
CA GLY A 81 10.54 3.93 -6.99
C GLY A 81 10.15 2.50 -6.58
N THR A 82 9.11 2.36 -5.76
CA THR A 82 8.58 1.06 -5.29
C THR A 82 7.09 0.96 -5.62
N ILE A 83 6.52 -0.21 -5.38
CA ILE A 83 5.11 -0.54 -5.59
C ILE A 83 4.58 -1.33 -4.39
N ALA A 84 3.26 -1.59 -4.38
CA ALA A 84 2.64 -2.38 -3.31
C ALA A 84 3.34 -3.73 -3.11
N GLN A 85 3.70 -4.44 -4.19
CA GLN A 85 4.38 -5.74 -4.10
C GLN A 85 5.64 -5.72 -3.24
N ASP A 86 6.38 -4.62 -3.19
CA ASP A 86 7.62 -4.53 -2.39
C ASP A 86 7.35 -4.64 -0.87
N ASN A 87 6.08 -4.58 -0.46
CA ASN A 87 5.63 -4.87 0.91
C ASN A 87 5.30 -6.35 1.14
N GLU A 88 5.63 -7.28 0.24
CA GLU A 88 5.33 -8.70 0.41
C GLU A 88 5.95 -9.29 1.70
N ASN A 89 7.18 -8.88 2.03
CA ASN A 89 7.84 -9.32 3.27
C ASN A 89 7.13 -8.76 4.51
N ASN A 90 6.67 -7.50 4.45
CA ASN A 90 5.87 -6.91 5.51
C ASN A 90 4.53 -7.65 5.66
N LYS A 91 3.85 -7.95 4.55
CA LYS A 91 2.63 -8.77 4.56
C LYS A 91 2.87 -10.12 5.25
N LYS A 92 3.93 -10.85 4.87
CA LYS A 92 4.29 -12.15 5.48
C LYS A 92 4.53 -12.01 6.99
N PHE A 93 5.26 -10.99 7.42
CA PHE A 93 5.52 -10.73 8.84
C PHE A 93 4.24 -10.61 9.68
N PHE A 94 3.22 -9.95 9.14
CA PHE A 94 1.91 -9.81 9.80
C PHE A 94 1.11 -11.11 9.76
N LEU A 95 1.09 -11.83 8.63
CA LEU A 95 0.43 -13.13 8.51
C LEU A 95 1.00 -14.16 9.50
N GLU A 96 2.31 -14.18 9.70
CA GLU A 96 3.00 -15.02 10.70
C GLU A 96 2.63 -14.68 12.15
N ARG A 97 1.97 -13.54 12.37
CA ARG A 97 1.51 -13.03 13.68
C ARG A 97 -0.01 -13.01 13.78
N ASP A 98 -0.65 -13.99 13.15
CA ASP A 98 -2.10 -14.23 13.17
C ASP A 98 -2.94 -13.08 12.58
N TYR A 99 -2.40 -12.26 11.69
CA TYR A 99 -3.23 -11.39 10.86
C TYR A 99 -3.85 -12.19 9.72
N LEU A 100 -5.03 -11.76 9.27
CA LEU A 100 -5.73 -12.34 8.12
C LEU A 100 -5.52 -11.49 6.86
N GLU A 101 -5.79 -12.08 5.69
CA GLU A 101 -5.68 -11.39 4.39
C GLU A 101 -6.63 -10.17 4.29
N GLU A 102 -7.81 -10.24 4.91
CA GLU A 102 -8.74 -9.12 5.10
C GLU A 102 -8.25 -8.04 6.08
N GLU A 103 -7.07 -8.18 6.66
CA GLU A 103 -6.49 -7.24 7.62
C GLU A 103 -5.20 -6.60 7.10
N ILE A 104 -4.79 -6.88 5.85
CA ILE A 104 -3.51 -6.39 5.30
C ILE A 104 -3.71 -5.88 3.88
N TYR A 105 -3.36 -4.61 3.65
CA TYR A 105 -3.64 -3.91 2.39
C TYR A 105 -2.46 -3.08 1.91
N ALA A 106 -2.34 -2.93 0.60
CA ALA A 106 -1.48 -1.93 -0.03
C ALA A 106 -2.00 -1.60 -1.42
N THR A 107 -1.79 -0.36 -1.87
CA THR A 107 -2.02 0.04 -3.27
C THR A 107 -0.76 0.63 -3.88
N SER A 108 -0.50 0.31 -5.15
CA SER A 108 0.55 0.99 -5.90
C SER A 108 0.03 2.35 -6.33
N TYR A 109 0.37 3.41 -5.61
CA TYR A 109 -0.09 4.75 -5.95
C TYR A 109 0.71 5.37 -7.11
N GLY A 110 1.91 4.87 -7.38
CA GLY A 110 2.73 5.21 -8.56
C GLY A 110 3.10 3.96 -9.39
N PHE A 111 3.90 4.12 -10.43
CA PHE A 111 4.28 3.02 -11.35
C PHE A 111 5.54 2.26 -10.93
N GLY A 112 6.24 2.67 -9.87
CA GLY A 112 7.49 2.03 -9.43
C GLY A 112 8.74 2.46 -10.20
N GLU A 113 8.59 3.01 -11.41
CA GLU A 113 9.67 3.70 -12.12
C GLU A 113 9.60 5.19 -11.78
N ALA A 114 10.50 5.65 -10.93
CA ALA A 114 10.54 7.05 -10.51
C ALA A 114 11.96 7.44 -10.12
N THR A 115 12.33 8.71 -10.32
CA THR A 115 13.63 9.26 -9.95
C THR A 115 13.47 10.38 -8.92
N LEU A 116 14.42 10.46 -8.00
CA LEU A 116 14.45 11.47 -6.91
C LEU A 116 14.39 12.92 -7.40
N PHE A 117 14.68 13.18 -8.68
CA PHE A 117 14.80 14.53 -9.24
C PHE A 117 13.61 14.97 -10.08
N THR A 118 12.77 14.04 -10.55
CA THR A 118 11.65 14.35 -11.46
C THR A 118 10.29 14.05 -10.86
N ASP A 119 10.22 13.17 -9.88
CA ASP A 119 8.96 12.66 -9.37
C ASP A 119 8.53 13.37 -8.09
N ALA A 120 7.33 13.93 -8.15
CA ALA A 120 6.69 14.63 -7.04
C ALA A 120 5.44 13.89 -6.55
N ILE A 121 4.96 14.26 -5.37
CA ILE A 121 3.68 13.79 -4.85
C ILE A 121 2.57 14.51 -5.60
N THR A 122 1.84 13.78 -6.44
CA THR A 122 0.72 14.33 -7.21
C THR A 122 -0.61 14.17 -6.47
N CYS A 123 -1.62 14.95 -6.84
CA CYS A 123 -2.98 14.78 -6.33
C CYS A 123 -3.51 13.36 -6.58
N GLN A 124 -3.14 12.73 -7.69
CA GLN A 124 -3.55 11.35 -7.98
C GLN A 124 -2.97 10.37 -6.96
N HIS A 125 -1.70 10.52 -6.55
CA HIS A 125 -1.08 9.70 -5.52
C HIS A 125 -1.86 9.81 -4.20
N VAL A 126 -2.17 11.04 -3.81
CA VAL A 126 -2.93 11.33 -2.58
C VAL A 126 -4.34 10.74 -2.64
N ARG A 127 -5.07 10.98 -3.73
CA ARG A 127 -6.45 10.51 -3.91
C ARG A 127 -6.53 8.99 -3.90
N ARG A 128 -5.56 8.29 -4.49
CA ARG A 128 -5.55 6.82 -4.48
C ARG A 128 -5.33 6.25 -3.09
N ASN A 129 -4.39 6.80 -2.33
CA ASN A 129 -4.19 6.41 -0.92
C ASN A 129 -5.42 6.74 -0.07
N ARG A 130 -6.02 7.92 -0.27
CA ARG A 130 -7.23 8.33 0.43
C ARG A 130 -8.39 7.35 0.19
N LEU A 131 -8.62 6.99 -1.07
CA LEU A 131 -9.63 6.01 -1.44
C LEU A 131 -9.35 4.63 -0.82
N LEU A 132 -8.09 4.20 -0.72
CA LEU A 132 -7.77 2.95 -0.04
C LEU A 132 -8.15 3.00 1.44
N ILE A 133 -7.81 4.09 2.14
CA ILE A 133 -8.12 4.27 3.57
C ILE A 133 -9.63 4.19 3.81
N GLU A 134 -10.41 4.95 3.02
CA GLU A 134 -11.88 4.95 3.11
C GLU A 134 -12.45 3.55 2.80
N ALA A 135 -11.99 2.91 1.72
CA ALA A 135 -12.49 1.60 1.32
C ALA A 135 -12.17 0.51 2.32
N VAL A 136 -10.97 0.51 2.91
CA VAL A 136 -10.57 -0.48 3.92
C VAL A 136 -11.35 -0.26 5.20
N PHE A 137 -11.48 0.99 5.68
CA PHE A 137 -12.30 1.31 6.86
C PHE A 137 -13.71 0.76 6.71
N GLU A 138 -14.35 0.99 5.57
CA GLU A 138 -15.72 0.56 5.33
C GLU A 138 -15.85 -0.95 5.11
N TYR A 139 -14.90 -1.56 4.40
CA TYR A 139 -14.91 -3.00 4.13
C TYR A 139 -14.66 -3.83 5.38
N THR A 140 -13.87 -3.30 6.30
CA THR A 140 -13.47 -3.96 7.56
C THR A 140 -14.25 -3.48 8.77
N ASN A 141 -15.11 -2.47 8.60
CA ASN A 141 -15.82 -1.77 9.68
C ASN A 141 -14.92 -1.49 10.90
N SER A 142 -13.69 -1.07 10.64
CA SER A 142 -12.62 -0.95 11.63
C SER A 142 -11.71 0.21 11.28
N LYS A 143 -11.19 0.91 12.30
CA LYS A 143 -10.16 1.93 12.08
C LYS A 143 -8.89 1.28 11.55
N VAL A 144 -8.18 1.99 10.69
CA VAL A 144 -6.98 1.48 10.03
C VAL A 144 -5.70 1.91 10.76
N ASP A 145 -4.68 1.06 10.70
CA ASP A 145 -3.30 1.39 11.06
C ASP A 145 -2.49 1.57 9.76
N ILE A 146 -1.76 2.68 9.62
CA ILE A 146 -1.03 3.01 8.39
C ILE A 146 0.47 2.97 8.67
N ILE A 147 1.21 2.23 7.84
CA ILE A 147 2.67 2.18 7.83
C ILE A 147 3.15 2.71 6.48
N ALA A 148 3.77 3.88 6.50
CA ALA A 148 4.19 4.58 5.30
C ALA A 148 5.72 4.71 5.25
N TYR A 149 6.32 4.50 4.08
CA TYR A 149 7.77 4.50 3.90
C TYR A 149 8.22 5.63 2.97
N SER A 150 9.25 6.38 3.39
CA SER A 150 9.88 7.45 2.58
C SER A 150 8.82 8.41 2.01
N MET A 151 8.79 8.64 0.69
CA MET A 151 7.78 9.48 0.02
C MET A 151 6.32 9.05 0.28
N GLY A 152 6.09 7.80 0.68
CA GLY A 152 4.80 7.31 1.12
C GLY A 152 4.28 8.03 2.35
N SER A 153 5.15 8.45 3.27
CA SER A 153 4.79 9.12 4.53
C SER A 153 4.07 10.46 4.31
N PRO A 154 4.65 11.45 3.61
CA PRO A 154 3.95 12.69 3.28
C PRO A 154 2.75 12.46 2.37
N THR A 155 2.79 11.46 1.47
CA THR A 155 1.65 11.10 0.60
C THR A 155 0.44 10.64 1.43
N ALA A 156 0.65 9.71 2.36
CA ALA A 156 -0.37 9.19 3.26
C ALA A 156 -0.87 10.27 4.22
N ARG A 157 0.04 11.08 4.78
CA ARG A 157 -0.30 12.21 5.66
C ARG A 157 -1.22 13.21 4.96
N LYS A 158 -0.92 13.58 3.72
CA LYS A 158 -1.79 14.47 2.93
C LYS A 158 -3.15 13.83 2.63
N ALA A 159 -3.19 12.52 2.37
CA ALA A 159 -4.44 11.78 2.18
C ALA A 159 -5.33 11.80 3.44
N ILE A 160 -4.71 11.65 4.62
CA ILE A 160 -5.39 11.68 5.93
C ILE A 160 -5.90 13.09 6.25
N LEU A 161 -5.07 14.12 6.10
CA LEU A 161 -5.44 15.49 6.49
C LEU A 161 -6.45 16.13 5.53
N GLY A 162 -6.47 15.72 4.25
CA GLY A 162 -7.38 16.29 3.25
C GLY A 162 -7.04 17.73 2.86
N GLY A 163 -8.07 18.56 2.68
CA GLY A 163 -7.96 19.91 2.12
C GLY A 163 -7.68 19.90 0.61
N SER A 164 -7.05 20.95 0.08
CA SER A 164 -6.79 21.05 -1.36
C SER A 164 -5.48 20.38 -1.76
N CYS A 165 -5.44 19.72 -2.92
CA CYS A 165 -4.20 19.25 -3.55
C CYS A 165 -3.30 20.42 -3.94
N VAL A 166 -1.99 20.28 -3.75
CA VAL A 166 -1.05 21.39 -3.98
C VAL A 166 -0.78 21.64 -5.46
N ASP A 167 -0.72 20.58 -6.26
CA ASP A 167 -0.45 20.61 -7.69
C ASP A 167 -1.67 20.99 -8.54
N THR A 168 -2.87 20.55 -8.15
CA THR A 168 -4.10 20.72 -8.95
C THR A 168 -5.16 21.63 -8.32
N ASN A 169 -5.03 22.00 -7.04
CA ASN A 169 -6.10 22.64 -6.24
C ASN A 169 -7.42 21.85 -6.18
N GLU A 170 -7.43 20.56 -6.55
CA GLU A 170 -8.61 19.72 -6.35
C GLU A 170 -8.87 19.50 -4.84
N GLU A 171 -10.15 19.54 -4.45
CA GLU A 171 -10.54 19.31 -3.06
C GLU A 171 -10.54 17.82 -2.70
N LEU A 172 -9.76 17.44 -1.69
CA LEU A 172 -9.74 16.10 -1.10
C LEU A 172 -10.86 15.90 -0.07
N GLY A 173 -11.44 16.99 0.42
CA GLY A 173 -12.47 16.98 1.47
C GLY A 173 -11.90 17.01 2.89
N ALA A 174 -12.76 16.68 3.86
CA ALA A 174 -12.44 16.76 5.28
C ALA A 174 -11.35 15.74 5.71
N PRO A 175 -10.68 15.95 6.86
CA PRO A 175 -9.72 14.98 7.38
C PRO A 175 -10.34 13.60 7.65
N LEU A 176 -9.58 12.53 7.39
CA LEU A 176 -9.91 11.12 7.71
C LEU A 176 -9.40 10.69 9.10
N THR A 177 -9.06 11.64 9.97
CA THR A 177 -8.48 11.36 11.30
C THR A 177 -9.39 10.49 12.17
N SER A 178 -10.70 10.48 11.93
CA SER A 178 -11.65 9.58 12.59
C SER A 178 -11.55 8.12 12.13
N LEU A 179 -11.05 7.87 10.91
CA LEU A 179 -10.91 6.54 10.30
C LEU A 179 -9.55 5.88 10.61
N VAL A 180 -8.56 6.68 11.00
CA VAL A 180 -7.19 6.23 11.29
C VAL A 180 -7.00 6.11 12.80
N HIS A 181 -6.44 4.99 13.25
CA HIS A 181 -6.05 4.80 14.65
C HIS A 181 -4.56 5.10 14.84
N THR A 182 -3.70 4.50 14.02
CA THR A 182 -2.24 4.66 14.11
C THR A 182 -1.68 5.09 12.76
N PHE A 183 -0.71 6.00 12.79
CA PHE A 183 0.11 6.36 11.63
C PHE A 183 1.58 6.22 12.02
N ILE A 184 2.35 5.47 11.22
CA ILE A 184 3.78 5.28 11.39
C ILE A 184 4.46 5.68 10.08
N GLY A 185 5.28 6.73 10.12
CA GLY A 185 6.18 7.11 9.03
C GLY A 185 7.57 6.52 9.25
N VAL A 186 8.12 5.83 8.25
CA VAL A 186 9.44 5.21 8.30
C VAL A 186 10.34 5.86 7.26
N GLY A 187 11.47 6.43 7.68
CA GLY A 187 12.32 7.22 6.79
C GLY A 187 11.63 8.48 6.26
N ASP A 188 10.72 9.06 7.05
CA ASP A 188 10.08 10.34 6.78
C ASP A 188 11.07 11.48 7.06
N ASP A 189 11.09 12.51 6.19
CA ASP A 189 11.83 13.76 6.42
C ASP A 189 10.79 14.85 6.70
N GLU A 190 10.26 14.82 7.92
CA GLU A 190 9.10 15.61 8.35
C GLU A 190 9.41 17.11 8.48
N VAL A 191 10.68 17.49 8.56
CA VAL A 191 11.10 18.82 9.02
C VAL A 191 11.55 19.73 7.87
N VAL A 192 12.07 19.17 6.79
CA VAL A 192 12.49 19.92 5.61
C VAL A 192 12.37 18.92 4.47
N GLY A 193 11.78 19.30 3.34
CA GLY A 193 11.91 18.42 2.19
C GLY A 193 13.38 18.05 1.96
N TYR A 194 13.59 16.83 1.45
CA TYR A 194 14.90 16.18 1.41
C TYR A 194 16.01 17.16 1.00
N LYS A 195 17.00 17.38 1.89
CA LYS A 195 18.01 18.46 1.74
C LYS A 195 18.75 18.49 0.40
N VAL A 196 18.86 17.35 -0.29
CA VAL A 196 19.51 17.22 -1.62
C VAL A 196 18.76 17.99 -2.70
N CYS A 197 17.49 18.30 -2.47
CA CYS A 197 16.64 18.94 -3.46
C CYS A 197 16.95 20.45 -3.62
N GLY A 198 17.63 21.08 -2.65
CA GLY A 198 18.03 22.49 -2.73
C GLY A 198 16.85 23.45 -2.93
N ASP A 199 17.11 24.76 -2.96
CA ASP A 199 16.07 25.78 -3.08
C ASP A 199 15.36 25.80 -4.46
N SER A 200 15.69 24.87 -5.36
CA SER A 200 15.33 24.91 -6.79
C SER A 200 14.64 23.64 -7.30
N ALA A 201 14.51 22.58 -6.50
CA ALA A 201 13.85 21.37 -6.98
C ALA A 201 12.33 21.43 -6.75
N LEU A 202 11.61 21.19 -7.84
CA LEU A 202 10.16 20.93 -7.88
C LEU A 202 9.75 19.65 -7.14
N ALA A 203 10.71 18.81 -6.79
CA ALA A 203 10.53 17.69 -5.88
C ALA A 203 11.20 18.05 -4.55
N CYS A 204 10.54 17.73 -3.43
CA CYS A 204 10.96 17.98 -2.03
C CYS A 204 10.48 19.28 -1.39
N GLU A 205 9.20 19.61 -1.58
CA GLU A 205 8.39 20.22 -0.53
C GLU A 205 6.92 19.92 -0.87
N ILE A 206 6.05 19.80 0.13
CA ILE A 206 4.63 20.08 -0.04
C ILE A 206 4.47 21.56 0.35
N PRO A 207 4.42 22.51 -0.59
CA PRO A 207 4.13 23.89 -0.28
C PRO A 207 2.92 24.01 0.65
N GLY A 208 3.12 24.57 1.85
CA GLY A 208 2.04 24.89 2.79
C GLY A 208 1.80 23.93 3.97
N GLN A 209 2.57 22.85 4.15
CA GLN A 209 2.50 22.06 5.39
C GLN A 209 3.36 22.66 6.52
N LYS A 210 2.85 23.70 7.19
CA LYS A 210 3.34 24.17 8.50
C LYS A 210 2.43 23.73 9.66
N GLN A 211 1.83 22.55 9.57
CA GLN A 211 1.09 21.97 10.69
C GLN A 211 1.77 20.65 11.07
N SER A 212 2.75 20.78 11.96
CA SER A 212 3.31 19.68 12.73
C SER A 212 2.19 19.02 13.55
N PHE A 213 2.20 17.69 13.63
CA PHE A 213 1.57 17.03 14.77
C PHE A 213 2.39 17.43 16.01
N GLU A 214 1.77 18.12 16.97
CA GLU A 214 2.36 18.27 18.29
C GLU A 214 2.40 16.87 18.93
N PHE A 215 3.55 16.23 18.86
CA PHE A 215 3.86 15.09 19.73
C PHE A 215 4.24 15.64 21.10
N GLY A 216 3.65 15.09 22.16
CA GLY A 216 3.87 15.52 23.53
C GLY A 216 5.35 15.54 23.91
N GLU A 217 5.72 16.55 24.70
CA GLU A 217 7.08 16.99 25.07
C GLU A 217 7.97 15.98 25.85
N ASP A 218 7.68 14.68 25.87
CA ASP A 218 8.35 13.74 26.79
C ASP A 218 9.20 12.63 26.15
N ASP A 219 9.50 12.64 24.85
CA ASP A 219 10.39 11.62 24.24
C ASP A 219 11.72 12.19 23.72
N LEU A 220 12.58 12.53 24.68
CA LEU A 220 14.01 12.81 24.50
C LEU A 220 14.78 11.51 24.19
N LEU A 221 14.56 10.92 23.01
CA LEU A 221 15.49 9.99 22.37
C LEU A 221 15.65 10.39 20.90
N GLY A 222 16.55 11.36 20.69
CA GLY A 222 16.76 12.03 19.42
C GLY A 222 17.06 11.09 18.26
N HIS A 223 16.31 11.28 17.17
CA HIS A 223 16.64 11.34 15.74
C HIS A 223 17.79 10.45 15.19
N TYR A 224 18.95 10.35 15.85
CA TYR A 224 20.07 9.49 15.47
C TYR A 224 19.91 8.01 15.91
N GLY A 225 19.20 7.74 17.01
CA GLY A 225 18.99 6.38 17.50
C GLY A 225 18.07 5.55 16.60
N THR A 226 17.02 6.18 16.09
CA THR A 226 16.01 5.55 15.22
C THR A 226 16.54 5.32 13.80
N LEU A 227 17.43 6.20 13.31
CA LEU A 227 18.06 6.06 11.99
C LEU A 227 19.12 4.94 11.95
N TYR A 228 19.99 4.86 12.96
CA TYR A 228 21.05 3.85 13.01
C TYR A 228 20.49 2.43 13.20
N TRP A 229 19.46 2.24 14.04
CA TRP A 229 18.83 0.93 14.24
C TRP A 229 18.05 0.43 13.02
N THR A 230 17.38 1.33 12.28
CA THR A 230 16.58 0.95 11.11
C THR A 230 17.46 0.50 9.94
N LEU A 231 18.64 1.13 9.76
CA LEU A 231 19.59 0.77 8.70
C LEU A 231 20.47 -0.45 9.07
N ASP A 232 20.83 -0.64 10.34
CA ASP A 232 21.62 -1.79 10.79
C ASP A 232 20.80 -3.10 10.82
N LEU A 233 19.48 -3.03 11.10
CA LEU A 233 18.58 -4.19 10.99
C LEU A 233 18.31 -4.58 9.52
N GLN A 234 18.26 -3.61 8.61
CA GLN A 234 18.02 -3.86 7.17
C GLN A 234 19.28 -4.36 6.42
N TYR A 235 20.49 -3.93 6.83
CA TYR A 235 21.77 -4.42 6.29
C TYR A 235 22.03 -5.89 6.63
N ASN A 236 21.65 -6.34 7.83
CA ASN A 236 21.88 -7.72 8.28
C ASN A 236 20.83 -8.73 7.78
N LEU A 237 19.62 -8.28 7.39
CA LEU A 237 18.54 -9.18 6.94
C LEU A 237 18.53 -9.49 5.43
N THR A 238 19.42 -8.88 4.64
CA THR A 238 19.47 -9.07 3.18
C THR A 238 20.73 -9.78 2.68
N THR A 239 21.75 -10.03 3.52
CA THR A 239 23.08 -10.45 3.04
C THR A 239 23.82 -11.52 3.85
N ARG A 240 23.17 -12.45 4.56
CA ARG A 240 23.92 -13.62 5.04
C ARG A 240 23.11 -14.86 5.34
N ASP A 241 23.20 -15.84 4.44
CA ASP A 241 23.52 -17.20 4.83
C ASP A 241 24.43 -17.87 3.77
N GLN A 242 25.45 -18.55 4.29
CA GLN A 242 26.40 -19.51 3.67
C GLN A 242 27.68 -18.97 3.02
N PHE A 243 28.77 -18.83 3.81
CA PHE A 243 29.75 -19.91 4.12
C PHE A 243 30.37 -19.65 5.49
#